data_AF-F8PSU8-F1
#
_entry.id   AF-F8PSU8-F1
#
_cell.length_a   1.000
_cell.length_b   1.000
_cell.length_c   1.000
_cell.angle_alpha   90.00
_cell.angle_beta   90.00
_cell.angle_gamma   90.00
#
_symmetry.space_group_name_H-M   'P 1'
#
loop_
_entity.id
_entity.type
_entity.pdbx_description
1 polymer ?
#
loop_
_entity_poly.entity_id
_entity_poly.type
_entity_poly.pdbx_seq_one_letter_code
_entity_poly.pdbx_strand_id
1 'polypeptide(L)'
;MFQSACVTAPDITITQATPTKDPSVTKSSPHRLLYRGALSLPDSHLLLDGLTFFARLGDNATNPNGISTMELLDNPLALALESMRGRPTLRFKGTTKLKDFWLDTSGDVCMDIHPYATLTRVYFENILCLTPISSLDGRSDSGIRVSLGDSDGPDTTEIIIYGKLSHECLPSTSASPPVQIHVARITTAPRSVPRRPRPDDPTPRKPPSILSAKRSLDSYDMVNNSKRIKSSLGTGKGKGKAVDEDETLKRAREVMLHLPRQGSGTISQKGEPVFKVPLLPSRAVLKPKGGGKGKVNPNVEIDVFGAVGHLDSKDKNKRKAEENDALVETEESACDFEQANKVVIKKTAVKYLGAAGIGKNHPEFKELFGFVYRGTSFALRTKIKVLHMSGKMVNDLVDAHVKLYIPPSEGGSS
;
A
#
# COMPACT_ATOMS: atom_id res chain seq x y z
N MET A 1 -50.61 -18.10 -39.82
CA MET A 1 -49.42 -18.20 -40.70
C MET A 1 -48.22 -17.68 -39.93
N PHE A 2 -47.42 -18.57 -39.36
CA PHE A 2 -46.16 -18.20 -38.71
C PHE A 2 -45.02 -18.56 -39.66
N GLN A 3 -44.32 -17.56 -40.19
CA GLN A 3 -43.12 -17.76 -41.00
C GLN A 3 -41.95 -18.07 -40.06
N SER A 4 -41.41 -19.28 -40.21
CA SER A 4 -40.18 -19.73 -39.57
C SER A 4 -39.00 -19.12 -40.33
N ALA A 5 -38.31 -18.15 -39.72
CA ALA A 5 -37.08 -17.58 -40.25
C ALA A 5 -35.91 -18.51 -39.90
N CYS A 6 -35.34 -19.16 -40.92
CA CYS A 6 -34.13 -19.95 -40.81
C CYS A 6 -32.94 -19.01 -40.56
N VAL A 7 -32.38 -19.04 -39.35
CA VAL A 7 -31.18 -18.29 -38.98
C VAL A 7 -29.96 -19.00 -39.58
N THR A 8 -29.35 -18.38 -40.58
CA THR A 8 -28.12 -18.86 -41.22
C THR A 8 -26.93 -18.54 -40.31
N ALA A 9 -26.08 -19.53 -40.04
CA ALA A 9 -24.91 -19.37 -39.19
C ALA A 9 -23.87 -18.43 -39.85
N PRO A 10 -23.18 -17.58 -39.08
CA PRO A 10 -22.16 -16.68 -39.62
C PRO A 10 -20.93 -17.46 -40.08
N ASP A 11 -20.53 -17.23 -41.33
CA ASP A 11 -19.33 -17.78 -41.95
C ASP A 11 -18.07 -17.12 -41.35
N ILE A 12 -17.20 -17.91 -40.72
CA ILE A 12 -16.00 -17.41 -40.05
C ILE A 12 -14.88 -17.35 -41.08
N THR A 13 -14.73 -16.21 -41.73
CA THR A 13 -13.59 -15.93 -42.61
C THR A 13 -12.32 -15.74 -41.78
N ILE A 14 -11.41 -16.70 -41.84
CA ILE A 14 -10.09 -16.65 -41.22
C ILE A 14 -9.29 -15.50 -41.86
N THR A 15 -9.01 -14.46 -41.07
CA THR A 15 -8.23 -13.29 -41.49
C THR A 15 -6.80 -13.69 -41.85
N GLN A 16 -6.31 -13.13 -42.96
CA GLN A 16 -4.96 -13.37 -43.48
C GLN A 16 -3.87 -13.01 -42.45
N ALA A 17 -2.77 -13.76 -42.49
CA ALA A 17 -1.60 -13.56 -41.65
C ALA A 17 -1.06 -12.13 -41.76
N THR A 18 -0.74 -11.53 -40.61
CA THR A 18 -0.21 -10.17 -40.50
C THR A 18 1.04 -10.00 -41.36
N PRO A 19 1.10 -8.99 -42.26
CA PRO A 19 2.24 -8.81 -43.15
C PRO A 19 3.53 -8.57 -42.35
N THR A 20 4.60 -9.21 -42.80
CA THR A 20 5.95 -9.14 -42.23
C THR A 20 6.45 -7.70 -42.33
N LYS A 21 6.76 -7.08 -41.19
CA LYS A 21 7.12 -5.67 -41.10
C LYS A 21 8.54 -5.46 -41.65
N ASP A 22 8.67 -4.69 -42.74
CA ASP A 22 9.96 -4.29 -43.30
C ASP A 22 10.82 -3.53 -42.28
N PRO A 23 12.11 -3.87 -42.10
CA PRO A 23 12.99 -3.29 -41.09
C PRO A 23 13.53 -1.88 -41.43
N SER A 24 13.16 -1.29 -42.57
CA SER A 24 13.66 0.03 -42.96
C SER A 24 12.69 1.15 -42.55
N VAL A 25 13.12 1.97 -41.58
CA VAL A 25 12.55 3.28 -41.21
C VAL A 25 11.26 3.22 -40.37
N THR A 26 11.27 2.53 -39.23
CA THR A 26 10.36 2.90 -38.14
C THR A 26 10.97 4.05 -37.35
N LYS A 27 10.63 5.30 -37.70
CA LYS A 27 10.80 6.41 -36.76
C LYS A 27 10.06 6.01 -35.48
N SER A 28 10.79 5.81 -34.38
CA SER A 28 10.18 5.52 -33.09
C SER A 28 9.22 6.66 -32.78
N SER A 29 7.98 6.35 -32.41
CA SER A 29 7.07 7.39 -31.95
C SER A 29 7.72 8.16 -30.80
N PRO A 30 7.64 9.50 -30.75
CA PRO A 30 8.18 10.31 -29.65
C PRO A 30 7.41 10.12 -28.33
N HIS A 31 6.56 9.10 -28.29
CA HIS A 31 5.71 8.77 -27.17
C HIS A 31 5.93 7.30 -26.85
N ARG A 32 6.14 7.01 -25.58
CA ARG A 32 6.17 5.65 -25.06
C ARG A 32 4.89 5.41 -24.28
N LEU A 33 4.12 4.42 -24.74
CA LEU A 33 2.98 3.91 -23.98
C LEU A 33 3.46 3.37 -22.63
N LEU A 34 2.86 3.79 -21.54
CA LEU A 34 3.18 3.30 -20.19
C LEU A 34 2.12 2.32 -19.71
N TYR A 35 0.87 2.75 -19.72
CA TYR A 35 -0.28 1.98 -19.25
C TYR A 35 -1.50 2.22 -20.15
N ARG A 36 -2.31 1.18 -20.36
CA ARG A 36 -3.62 1.26 -21.01
C ARG A 36 -4.60 0.43 -20.21
N GLY A 37 -5.73 1.00 -19.82
CA GLY A 37 -6.71 0.30 -19.00
C GLY A 37 -7.89 1.18 -18.58
N ALA A 38 -8.42 0.90 -17.41
CA ALA A 38 -9.57 1.61 -16.85
C ALA A 38 -9.29 2.10 -15.41
N LEU A 39 -10.15 2.97 -14.89
CA LEU A 39 -10.13 3.41 -13.50
C LEU A 39 -11.37 2.88 -12.80
N SER A 40 -11.18 2.09 -11.73
CA SER A 40 -12.26 1.53 -10.92
C SER A 40 -12.68 2.52 -9.86
N LEU A 41 -13.98 2.88 -9.85
CA LEU A 41 -14.58 3.66 -8.78
C LEU A 41 -14.97 2.74 -7.61
N PRO A 42 -14.67 3.12 -6.35
CA PRO A 42 -14.88 2.25 -5.19
C PRO A 42 -16.37 1.99 -4.90
N ASP A 43 -17.23 2.98 -5.11
CA ASP A 43 -18.61 2.92 -4.62
C ASP A 43 -19.60 2.32 -5.61
N SER A 44 -19.31 2.41 -6.91
CA SER A 44 -20.28 2.09 -7.97
C SER A 44 -19.93 0.83 -8.77
N HIS A 45 -18.77 0.21 -8.52
CA HIS A 45 -18.18 -0.81 -9.38
C HIS A 45 -18.05 -0.39 -10.87
N LEU A 46 -18.26 0.89 -11.17
CA LEU A 46 -18.19 1.43 -12.50
C LEU A 46 -16.71 1.55 -12.90
N LEU A 47 -16.40 1.04 -14.09
CA LEU A 47 -15.08 1.15 -14.69
C LEU A 47 -15.08 2.30 -15.70
N LEU A 48 -14.22 3.29 -15.47
CA LEU A 48 -13.96 4.36 -16.41
C LEU A 48 -12.84 3.90 -17.36
N ASP A 49 -13.22 3.33 -18.50
CA ASP A 49 -12.32 2.74 -19.47
C ASP A 49 -11.72 3.77 -20.45
N GLY A 50 -10.90 3.28 -21.39
CA GLY A 50 -10.30 4.11 -22.43
C GLY A 50 -9.14 4.99 -21.97
N LEU A 51 -8.55 4.72 -20.81
CA LEU A 51 -7.41 5.49 -20.30
C LEU A 51 -6.11 5.01 -20.93
N THR A 52 -5.32 5.94 -21.45
CA THR A 52 -4.01 5.68 -22.03
C THR A 52 -2.98 6.64 -21.45
N PHE A 53 -1.97 6.12 -20.78
CA PHE A 53 -0.87 6.90 -20.19
C PHE A 53 0.36 6.74 -21.05
N PHE A 54 1.02 7.85 -21.34
CA PHE A 54 2.22 7.85 -22.16
C PHE A 54 3.21 8.90 -21.65
N ALA A 55 4.50 8.60 -21.81
CA ALA A 55 5.56 9.57 -21.62
C ALA A 55 5.97 10.13 -22.98
N ARG A 56 6.20 11.45 -23.05
CA ARG A 56 6.88 12.06 -24.19
C ARG A 56 8.37 11.75 -24.07
N LEU A 57 8.89 10.90 -24.95
CA LEU A 57 10.31 10.74 -25.16
C LEU A 57 10.70 11.88 -26.10
N GLY A 58 11.22 12.97 -25.54
CA GLY A 58 11.49 14.18 -26.30
C GLY A 58 12.33 13.90 -27.55
N ASP A 59 11.90 14.46 -28.68
CA ASP A 59 12.67 14.55 -29.94
C ASP A 59 13.73 15.68 -29.89
N ASN A 60 13.91 16.36 -28.75
CA ASN A 60 14.81 17.50 -28.59
C ASN A 60 16.16 17.05 -28.00
N ALA A 61 17.21 16.91 -28.81
CA ALA A 61 18.03 18.02 -29.32
C ALA A 61 18.69 18.84 -28.20
N THR A 62 19.98 18.59 -28.00
CA THR A 62 20.98 19.55 -27.52
C THR A 62 20.72 20.22 -26.16
N ASN A 63 20.73 19.44 -25.08
CA ASN A 63 21.47 19.95 -23.92
C ASN A 63 22.97 19.87 -24.30
N PRO A 64 23.76 20.95 -24.24
CA PRO A 64 25.19 20.95 -24.62
C PRO A 64 26.06 20.03 -23.74
N ASN A 65 25.48 19.45 -22.69
CA ASN A 65 26.16 18.53 -21.77
C ASN A 65 25.99 17.03 -22.13
N GLY A 66 25.42 16.69 -23.29
CA GLY A 66 25.61 15.36 -23.91
C GLY A 66 24.99 14.13 -23.22
N ILE A 67 24.18 14.30 -22.17
CA ILE A 67 23.44 13.20 -21.54
C ILE A 67 21.94 13.47 -21.71
N SER A 68 21.39 13.14 -22.88
CA SER A 68 19.98 13.29 -23.21
C SER A 68 19.29 11.94 -23.42
N THR A 69 19.44 11.06 -22.45
CA THR A 69 18.47 10.00 -22.23
C THR A 69 17.85 10.33 -20.88
N MET A 70 16.71 11.02 -20.86
CA MET A 70 15.72 10.79 -19.81
C MET A 70 15.31 9.33 -19.97
N GLU A 71 16.19 8.45 -19.49
CA GLU A 71 16.03 7.03 -19.59
C GLU A 71 14.81 6.74 -18.73
N LEU A 72 13.92 5.91 -19.25
CA LEU A 72 12.73 5.51 -18.50
C LEU A 72 13.08 5.07 -17.06
N LEU A 73 14.29 4.51 -16.90
CA LEU A 73 14.87 4.10 -15.63
C LEU A 73 14.97 5.23 -14.59
N ASP A 74 15.13 6.48 -15.02
CA ASP A 74 15.22 7.65 -14.13
C ASP A 74 13.86 8.27 -13.80
N ASN A 75 12.79 7.86 -14.49
CA ASN A 75 11.44 8.33 -14.24
C ASN A 75 10.65 7.31 -13.40
N PRO A 76 10.62 7.46 -12.07
CA PRO A 76 9.93 6.51 -11.19
C PRO A 76 8.42 6.45 -11.44
N LEU A 77 7.80 7.55 -11.90
CA LEU A 77 6.37 7.56 -12.25
C LEU A 77 6.12 6.70 -13.49
N ALA A 78 6.96 6.84 -14.52
CA ALA A 78 6.83 6.05 -15.74
C ALA A 78 7.08 4.56 -15.49
N LEU A 79 8.09 4.22 -14.68
CA LEU A 79 8.33 2.84 -14.23
C LEU A 79 7.15 2.27 -13.44
N ALA A 80 6.60 3.06 -12.51
CA ALA A 80 5.44 2.62 -11.73
C ALA A 80 4.26 2.32 -12.65
N LEU A 81 3.93 3.21 -13.61
CA LEU A 81 2.86 2.97 -14.58
C LEU A 81 3.14 1.79 -15.51
N GLU A 82 4.38 1.59 -15.95
CA GLU A 82 4.75 0.43 -16.77
C GLU A 82 4.63 -0.89 -15.99
N SER A 83 4.94 -0.88 -14.69
CA SER A 83 4.74 -2.04 -13.80
C SER A 83 3.27 -2.40 -13.59
N MET A 84 2.35 -1.46 -13.86
CA MET A 84 0.92 -1.71 -13.80
C MET A 84 0.38 -2.40 -15.05
N ARG A 85 1.20 -2.64 -16.09
CA ARG A 85 0.79 -3.42 -17.25
C ARG A 85 0.31 -4.82 -16.84
N GLY A 86 -0.72 -5.30 -17.53
CA GLY A 86 -1.42 -6.54 -17.17
C GLY A 86 -2.47 -6.39 -16.08
N ARG A 87 -2.57 -5.22 -15.41
CA ARG A 87 -3.69 -4.90 -14.52
C ARG A 87 -4.77 -4.15 -15.29
N PRO A 88 -6.00 -4.70 -15.39
CA PRO A 88 -7.05 -4.10 -16.21
C PRO A 88 -7.54 -2.75 -15.67
N THR A 89 -7.40 -2.53 -14.36
CA THR A 89 -7.94 -1.35 -13.67
C THR A 89 -6.94 -0.74 -12.70
N LEU A 90 -6.93 0.59 -12.63
CA LEU A 90 -6.32 1.36 -11.55
C LEU A 90 -7.37 1.67 -10.47
N ARG A 91 -6.92 1.96 -9.26
CA ARG A 91 -7.82 2.22 -8.12
C ARG A 91 -7.99 3.71 -7.88
N PHE A 92 -9.24 4.20 -7.98
CA PHE A 92 -9.57 5.56 -7.61
C PHE A 92 -9.54 5.73 -6.08
N LYS A 93 -8.92 6.81 -5.61
CA LYS A 93 -8.85 7.17 -4.19
C LYS A 93 -9.76 8.35 -3.84
N GLY A 94 -9.96 9.28 -4.76
CA GLY A 94 -10.76 10.48 -4.48
C GLY A 94 -10.37 11.65 -5.37
N THR A 95 -11.15 12.74 -5.29
CA THR A 95 -10.77 14.05 -5.81
C THR A 95 -10.14 14.87 -4.69
N THR A 96 -9.10 15.64 -5.02
CA THR A 96 -8.35 16.42 -4.04
C THR A 96 -7.87 17.74 -4.64
N LYS A 97 -7.55 18.73 -3.80
CA LYS A 97 -6.99 20.01 -4.25
C LYS A 97 -5.49 19.88 -4.46
N LEU A 98 -4.96 20.41 -5.56
CA LEU A 98 -3.53 20.29 -5.88
C LEU A 98 -2.63 21.00 -4.87
N LYS A 99 -3.14 22.05 -4.20
CA LYS A 99 -2.40 22.84 -3.21
C LYS A 99 -2.03 22.05 -1.95
N ASP A 100 -2.69 20.93 -1.70
CA ASP A 100 -2.49 20.11 -0.51
C ASP A 100 -1.31 19.12 -0.67
N PHE A 101 -0.77 18.98 -1.88
CA PHE A 101 0.24 17.98 -2.22
C PHE A 101 1.49 18.57 -2.88
N TRP A 102 2.62 17.92 -2.64
CA TRP A 102 3.86 18.18 -3.36
C TRP A 102 3.91 17.29 -4.59
N LEU A 103 3.77 17.90 -5.76
CA LEU A 103 3.68 17.19 -7.03
C LEU A 103 5.04 17.10 -7.70
N ASP A 104 5.50 15.89 -7.93
CA ASP A 104 6.65 15.61 -8.77
C ASP A 104 6.17 15.45 -10.21
N THR A 105 6.35 16.53 -10.98
CA THR A 105 6.03 16.59 -12.41
C THR A 105 7.19 16.14 -13.30
N SER A 106 8.20 15.49 -12.72
CA SER A 106 9.35 15.02 -13.50
C SER A 106 8.92 13.95 -14.50
N GLY A 107 9.35 14.11 -15.75
CA GLY A 107 9.24 13.11 -16.79
C GLY A 107 7.94 13.12 -17.62
N ASP A 108 7.24 14.24 -17.65
CA ASP A 108 6.25 14.61 -18.68
C ASP A 108 5.29 13.49 -19.08
N VAL A 109 4.69 12.86 -18.06
CA VAL A 109 3.67 11.84 -18.26
C VAL A 109 2.33 12.52 -18.53
N CYS A 110 1.74 12.16 -19.66
CA CYS A 110 0.43 12.62 -20.07
C CYS A 110 -0.56 11.46 -20.09
N MET A 111 -1.85 11.82 -20.05
CA MET A 111 -2.95 10.88 -20.20
C MET A 111 -3.82 11.31 -21.38
N ASP A 112 -4.26 10.35 -22.17
CA ASP A 112 -5.28 10.52 -23.20
C ASP A 112 -6.48 9.63 -22.87
N ILE A 113 -7.67 10.11 -23.25
CA ILE A 113 -8.95 9.43 -23.05
C ILE A 113 -9.49 9.09 -24.43
N HIS A 114 -9.76 7.80 -24.65
CA HIS A 114 -10.30 7.33 -25.91
C HIS A 114 -11.60 8.10 -26.27
N PRO A 115 -11.78 8.56 -27.54
CA PRO A 115 -12.90 9.43 -27.91
C PRO A 115 -14.28 8.77 -27.73
N TYR A 116 -14.36 7.43 -27.82
CA TYR A 116 -15.60 6.68 -27.58
C TYR A 116 -15.86 6.34 -26.10
N ALA A 117 -14.94 6.64 -25.18
CA ALA A 117 -15.13 6.43 -23.75
C ALA A 117 -15.90 7.61 -23.14
N THR A 118 -17.17 7.78 -23.55
CA THR A 118 -17.99 8.95 -23.21
C THR A 118 -18.11 9.18 -21.71
N LEU A 119 -18.31 8.11 -20.92
CA LEU A 119 -18.44 8.21 -19.47
C LEU A 119 -17.16 8.72 -18.82
N THR A 120 -16.01 8.16 -19.21
CA THR A 120 -14.69 8.61 -18.74
C THR A 120 -14.46 10.07 -19.11
N ARG A 121 -14.75 10.45 -20.35
CA ARG A 121 -14.59 11.82 -20.82
C ARG A 121 -15.44 12.80 -19.99
N VAL A 122 -16.74 12.55 -19.86
CA VAL A 122 -17.66 13.42 -19.08
C VAL A 122 -17.23 13.49 -17.61
N TYR A 123 -16.77 12.38 -17.03
CA TYR A 123 -16.28 12.34 -15.66
C TYR A 123 -15.07 13.26 -15.46
N PHE A 124 -14.06 13.15 -16.33
CA PHE A 124 -12.85 13.97 -16.25
C PHE A 124 -13.12 15.43 -16.61
N GLU A 125 -13.97 15.71 -17.60
CA GLU A 125 -14.41 17.07 -17.94
C GLU A 125 -15.11 17.74 -16.76
N ASN A 126 -16.02 17.03 -16.08
CA ASN A 126 -16.65 17.55 -14.88
C ASN A 126 -15.62 17.83 -13.78
N ILE A 127 -14.66 16.94 -13.52
CA ILE A 127 -13.74 17.19 -12.40
C ILE A 127 -12.69 18.27 -12.72
N LEU A 128 -12.14 18.27 -13.93
CA LEU A 128 -11.00 19.11 -14.30
C LEU A 128 -11.39 20.44 -14.95
N CYS A 129 -12.58 20.53 -15.57
CA CYS A 129 -13.02 21.69 -16.34
C CYS A 129 -14.22 22.43 -15.72
N LEU A 130 -14.79 21.96 -14.60
CA LEU A 130 -15.90 22.68 -13.94
C LEU A 130 -15.49 24.09 -13.48
N THR A 131 -14.25 24.25 -13.01
CA THR A 131 -13.70 25.53 -12.57
C THR A 131 -12.69 26.07 -13.58
N PRO A 132 -12.80 27.33 -14.02
CA PRO A 132 -11.82 27.93 -14.92
C PRO A 132 -10.41 27.84 -14.35
N ILE A 133 -9.47 27.35 -15.15
CA ILE A 133 -8.06 27.23 -14.77
C ILE A 133 -7.47 28.64 -14.64
N SER A 134 -7.41 29.13 -13.41
CA SER A 134 -6.94 30.50 -13.08
C SER A 134 -5.55 30.50 -12.45
N SER A 135 -4.95 29.33 -12.26
CA SER A 135 -3.61 29.20 -11.67
C SER A 135 -2.55 29.76 -12.61
N LEU A 136 -1.56 30.45 -12.04
CA LEU A 136 -0.40 30.99 -12.77
C LEU A 136 0.36 29.88 -13.53
N ASP A 137 0.40 28.67 -12.96
CA ASP A 137 1.06 27.50 -13.55
C ASP A 137 0.25 26.85 -14.68
N GLY A 138 -0.94 27.39 -14.97
CA GLY A 138 -1.88 26.84 -15.94
C GLY A 138 -2.45 25.47 -15.56
N ARG A 139 -2.45 25.11 -14.26
CA ARG A 139 -2.95 23.82 -13.75
C ARG A 139 -4.34 23.95 -13.11
N SER A 140 -5.17 22.92 -13.23
CA SER A 140 -6.45 22.83 -12.52
C SER A 140 -6.26 22.88 -11.00
N ASP A 141 -7.21 23.48 -10.26
CA ASP A 141 -7.15 23.53 -8.80
C ASP A 141 -7.44 22.17 -8.15
N SER A 142 -8.24 21.33 -8.83
CA SER A 142 -8.62 19.98 -8.41
C SER A 142 -7.95 18.93 -9.28
N GLY A 143 -7.70 17.75 -8.68
CA GLY A 143 -7.10 16.60 -9.33
C GLY A 143 -7.67 15.28 -8.81
N ILE A 144 -7.48 14.23 -9.59
CA ILE A 144 -7.97 12.88 -9.29
C ILE A 144 -6.81 12.05 -8.73
N ARG A 145 -6.94 11.60 -7.48
CA ARG A 145 -5.96 10.78 -6.79
C ARG A 145 -6.18 9.30 -7.13
N VAL A 146 -5.13 8.63 -7.55
CA VAL A 146 -5.14 7.23 -7.98
C VAL A 146 -4.01 6.49 -7.28
N SER A 147 -4.29 5.31 -6.73
CA SER A 147 -3.25 4.45 -6.13
C SER A 147 -2.74 3.42 -7.14
N LEU A 148 -1.43 3.38 -7.30
CA LEU A 148 -0.69 2.38 -8.05
C LEU A 148 -0.25 1.27 -7.09
N GLY A 149 -1.16 0.36 -6.74
CA GLY A 149 -0.88 -0.74 -5.82
C GLY A 149 -2.13 -1.49 -5.36
N ASP A 150 -1.93 -2.69 -4.81
CA ASP A 150 -3.00 -3.52 -4.25
C ASP A 150 -3.30 -3.19 -2.79
N SER A 151 -2.29 -2.76 -2.05
CA SER A 151 -2.44 -2.42 -0.63
C SER A 151 -3.05 -1.03 -0.47
N ASP A 152 -3.55 -0.75 0.73
CA ASP A 152 -3.94 0.59 1.20
C ASP A 152 -2.93 1.14 2.21
N GLY A 153 -1.72 0.60 2.17
CA GLY A 153 -0.64 0.95 3.09
C GLY A 153 -0.03 2.32 2.79
N PRO A 154 0.72 2.88 3.76
CA PRO A 154 1.46 4.13 3.57
C PRO A 154 2.54 4.04 2.48
N ASP A 155 2.94 2.82 2.12
CA ASP A 155 3.93 2.55 1.07
C ASP A 155 3.33 2.51 -0.34
N THR A 156 2.02 2.75 -0.47
CA THR A 156 1.35 2.73 -1.77
C THR A 156 1.74 3.94 -2.58
N THR A 157 2.28 3.71 -3.78
CA THR A 157 2.60 4.78 -4.69
C THR A 157 1.31 5.41 -5.22
N GLU A 158 1.15 6.70 -5.01
CA GLU A 158 -0.02 7.43 -5.46
C GLU A 158 0.35 8.48 -6.49
N ILE A 159 -0.56 8.69 -7.42
CA ILE A 159 -0.45 9.66 -8.49
C ILE A 159 -1.66 10.58 -8.45
N ILE A 160 -1.47 11.79 -8.99
CA ILE A 160 -2.55 12.74 -9.22
C ILE A 160 -2.68 12.98 -10.73
N ILE A 161 -3.91 12.93 -11.22
CA ILE A 161 -4.26 13.27 -12.60
C ILE A 161 -4.91 14.65 -12.57
N TYR A 162 -4.40 15.58 -13.38
CA TYR A 162 -4.83 16.98 -13.37
C TYR A 162 -4.85 17.58 -14.78
N GLY A 163 -5.61 18.66 -14.96
CA GLY A 163 -5.66 19.41 -16.21
C GLY A 163 -4.55 20.47 -16.24
N LYS A 164 -3.94 20.67 -17.42
CA LYS A 164 -3.00 21.75 -17.68
C LYS A 164 -3.35 22.43 -19.01
N LEU A 165 -3.33 23.76 -19.04
CA LEU A 165 -3.49 24.51 -20.28
C LEU A 165 -2.29 24.31 -21.19
N SER A 166 -2.52 23.91 -22.43
CA SER A 166 -1.46 23.83 -23.43
C SER A 166 -1.14 25.23 -23.95
N HIS A 167 0.10 25.69 -23.76
CA HIS A 167 0.58 26.96 -24.30
C HIS A 167 0.96 26.89 -25.79
N GLU A 168 1.00 25.68 -26.37
CA GLU A 168 1.53 25.46 -27.72
C GLU A 168 0.49 25.61 -28.84
N CYS A 169 -0.76 25.92 -28.53
CA CYS A 169 -1.79 26.00 -29.56
C CYS A 169 -1.78 27.38 -30.24
N LEU A 170 -1.32 27.41 -31.50
CA LEU A 170 -1.61 28.48 -32.46
C LEU A 170 -3.12 28.81 -32.45
N PRO A 171 -3.52 30.07 -32.71
CA PRO A 171 -4.88 30.55 -32.51
C PRO A 171 -5.87 29.84 -33.44
N SER A 172 -6.41 28.71 -32.99
CA SER A 172 -7.61 28.12 -33.56
C SER A 172 -8.81 28.88 -33.03
N THR A 173 -9.81 29.09 -33.90
CA THR A 173 -10.96 29.98 -33.74
C THR A 173 -11.94 29.63 -32.60
N SER A 174 -11.63 28.62 -31.78
CA SER A 174 -12.37 28.27 -30.57
C SER A 174 -11.84 29.07 -29.38
N ALA A 175 -12.72 29.82 -28.72
CA ALA A 175 -12.41 30.86 -27.73
C ALA A 175 -11.69 30.42 -26.43
N SER A 176 -11.31 29.14 -26.27
CA SER A 176 -10.55 28.66 -25.12
C SER A 176 -9.40 27.72 -25.52
N PRO A 177 -8.22 27.83 -24.87
CA PRO A 177 -7.09 26.94 -25.12
C PRO A 177 -7.42 25.49 -24.71
N PRO A 178 -6.93 24.47 -25.44
CA PRO A 178 -7.18 23.08 -25.11
C PRO A 178 -6.50 22.69 -23.79
N VAL A 179 -7.25 21.97 -22.93
CA VAL A 179 -6.75 21.40 -21.67
C VAL A 179 -6.11 20.04 -22.00
N GLN A 180 -4.83 19.87 -21.67
CA GLN A 180 -4.14 18.59 -21.70
C GLN A 180 -4.18 17.94 -20.31
N ILE A 181 -4.29 16.61 -20.27
CA ILE A 181 -4.32 15.87 -19.01
C ILE A 181 -2.91 15.38 -18.69
N HIS A 182 -2.41 15.80 -17.53
CA HIS A 182 -1.10 15.44 -17.02
C HIS A 182 -1.20 14.58 -15.77
N VAL A 183 -0.13 13.83 -15.53
CA VAL A 183 -0.01 12.93 -14.39
C VAL A 183 1.25 13.28 -13.61
N ALA A 184 1.13 13.41 -12.30
CA ALA A 184 2.26 13.64 -11.41
C ALA A 184 2.26 12.64 -10.27
N ARG A 185 3.45 12.33 -9.76
CA ARG A 185 3.59 11.51 -8.56
C ARG A 185 3.36 12.39 -7.33
N ILE A 186 2.60 11.87 -6.36
CA ILE A 186 2.46 12.52 -5.07
C ILE A 186 3.72 12.22 -4.27
N THR A 187 4.45 13.27 -3.90
CA THR A 187 5.62 13.15 -3.03
C THR A 187 5.25 13.61 -1.63
N THR A 188 5.85 12.96 -0.63
CA THR A 188 5.87 13.55 0.70
C THR A 188 6.63 14.88 0.59
N ALA A 189 6.10 15.93 1.22
CA ALA A 189 6.76 17.22 1.28
C ALA A 189 8.25 16.98 1.50
N PRO A 190 9.15 17.61 0.70
CA PRO A 190 10.58 17.39 0.83
C PRO A 190 10.88 17.61 2.30
N ARG A 191 11.16 16.51 3.03
CA ARG A 191 11.52 16.62 4.43
C ARG A 191 12.68 17.58 4.40
N SER A 192 12.54 18.73 5.04
CA SER A 192 13.68 19.60 5.28
C SER A 192 14.60 18.76 6.12
N VAL A 193 15.46 17.97 5.47
CA VAL A 193 16.34 17.04 6.15
C VAL A 193 17.15 17.97 7.02
N PRO A 194 16.96 17.96 8.35
CA PRO A 194 17.70 18.86 9.21
C PRO A 194 19.15 18.54 8.89
N ARG A 195 19.86 19.52 8.33
CA ARG A 195 21.23 19.30 7.84
C ARG A 195 21.96 18.67 9.00
N ARG A 196 22.40 17.42 8.83
CA ARG A 196 23.23 16.79 9.86
C ARG A 196 24.40 17.76 10.06
N PRO A 197 24.71 18.16 11.30
CA PRO A 197 25.81 19.06 11.56
C PRO A 197 27.03 18.51 10.85
N ARG A 198 27.56 19.25 9.88
CA ARG A 198 28.81 18.83 9.26
C ARG A 198 29.87 18.86 10.36
N PRO A 199 30.83 17.93 10.38
CA PRO A 199 31.95 17.96 11.33
C PRO A 199 32.68 19.31 11.36
N ASP A 200 32.66 20.04 10.25
CA ASP A 200 33.25 21.38 10.07
C ASP A 200 32.27 22.55 10.29
N ASP A 201 30.99 22.27 10.56
CA ASP A 201 30.03 23.31 10.90
C ASP A 201 30.32 23.71 12.35
N PRO A 202 30.82 24.94 12.62
CA PRO A 202 31.19 25.34 13.97
C PRO A 202 29.95 25.12 14.84
N THR A 203 30.09 24.21 15.81
CA THR A 203 29.04 23.90 16.78
C THR A 203 28.45 25.23 17.22
N PRO A 204 27.14 25.49 17.03
CA PRO A 204 26.56 26.80 17.23
C PRO A 204 26.99 27.27 18.60
N ARG A 205 27.90 28.25 18.62
CA ARG A 205 28.46 28.77 19.86
C ARG A 205 27.25 29.26 20.60
N LYS A 206 26.89 28.56 21.69
CA LYS A 206 25.82 28.99 22.59
C LYS A 206 26.10 30.48 22.84
N PRO A 207 25.17 31.39 22.49
CA PRO A 207 25.39 32.79 22.81
C PRO A 207 25.72 32.82 24.31
N PRO A 208 26.78 33.55 24.71
CA PRO A 208 27.15 33.62 26.11
C PRO A 208 25.88 33.94 26.89
N SER A 209 25.61 33.14 27.93
CA SER A 209 24.51 33.38 28.85
C SER A 209 24.88 34.65 29.63
N ILE A 210 24.76 35.80 28.97
CA ILE A 210 24.81 37.09 29.59
C ILE A 210 23.45 37.19 30.27
N LEU A 211 23.44 36.68 31.50
CA LEU A 211 22.82 37.33 32.64
C LEU A 211 21.71 38.30 32.22
N SER A 212 20.49 37.79 32.13
CA SER A 212 19.27 38.58 32.32
C SER A 212 19.25 39.10 33.76
N ALA A 213 20.18 40.02 34.04
CA ALA A 213 20.11 40.93 35.15
C ALA A 213 18.92 41.84 34.88
N LYS A 214 17.83 41.56 35.59
CA LYS A 214 16.76 42.51 35.88
C LYS A 214 17.38 43.88 36.14
N ARG A 215 17.15 44.83 35.23
CA ARG A 215 17.04 46.24 35.61
C ARG A 215 15.69 46.74 35.12
N SER A 216 14.76 46.68 36.05
CA SER A 216 13.71 47.69 36.18
C SER A 216 14.40 49.06 36.19
N LEU A 217 14.23 49.83 35.12
CA LEU A 217 14.49 51.26 35.15
C LEU A 217 13.20 51.92 34.66
N ASP A 218 12.38 52.31 35.64
CA ASP A 218 11.46 53.44 35.52
C ASP A 218 12.19 54.61 34.88
N SER A 219 11.57 55.37 33.97
CA SER A 219 11.76 56.82 33.86
C SER A 219 10.98 57.42 32.66
N TYR A 220 9.83 58.04 32.95
CA TYR A 220 9.20 59.24 32.35
C TYR A 220 8.82 59.24 30.85
N ASP A 221 7.79 59.93 30.37
CA ASP A 221 6.55 60.55 30.84
C ASP A 221 5.98 61.23 29.57
N MET A 222 4.70 61.57 29.57
CA MET A 222 3.99 62.43 28.60
C MET A 222 3.53 61.76 27.27
N VAL A 223 2.32 61.97 26.72
CA VAL A 223 1.17 62.82 27.07
C VAL A 223 -0.02 62.46 26.16
N ASN A 224 -1.23 62.58 26.75
CA ASN A 224 -2.57 62.76 26.17
C ASN A 224 -3.39 61.57 25.62
N ASN A 225 -4.72 61.53 25.78
CA ASN A 225 -5.68 61.97 26.81
C ASN A 225 -7.09 61.51 26.38
N SER A 226 -8.00 61.35 27.34
CA SER A 226 -9.49 61.26 27.24
C SER A 226 -10.12 59.88 27.04
N LYS A 227 -11.17 59.44 27.76
CA LYS A 227 -12.00 59.91 28.90
C LYS A 227 -12.79 58.67 29.36
N ARG A 228 -12.71 58.24 30.64
CA ARG A 228 -13.67 58.46 31.76
C ARG A 228 -15.04 57.78 31.54
N ILE A 229 -15.43 56.80 32.39
CA ILE A 229 -16.40 56.97 33.50
C ILE A 229 -16.20 55.89 34.61
N LYS A 230 -16.32 56.37 35.87
CA LYS A 230 -16.31 55.70 37.19
C LYS A 230 -17.53 54.77 37.36
N SER A 231 -17.52 53.71 38.17
CA SER A 231 -17.60 53.67 39.66
C SER A 231 -17.58 52.18 40.07
N SER A 232 -17.38 51.68 41.29
CA SER A 232 -17.36 52.17 42.68
C SER A 232 -16.76 51.05 43.56
N LEU A 233 -16.34 51.45 44.77
CA LEU A 233 -15.74 50.68 45.86
C LEU A 233 -16.25 49.24 46.08
N GLY A 234 -15.29 48.36 46.41
CA GLY A 234 -15.52 47.08 47.08
C GLY A 234 -14.22 46.53 47.64
N THR A 235 -13.96 46.79 48.92
CA THR A 235 -12.89 46.21 49.74
C THR A 235 -12.95 44.67 49.74
N GLY A 236 -11.90 44.02 49.25
CA GLY A 236 -11.75 42.57 49.30
C GLY A 236 -10.29 42.13 49.22
N LYS A 237 -9.80 41.52 50.30
CA LYS A 237 -8.53 40.79 50.39
C LYS A 237 -8.38 39.81 49.22
N GLY A 238 -7.43 40.06 48.31
CA GLY A 238 -7.10 39.17 47.20
C GLY A 238 -5.62 38.77 47.22
N LYS A 239 -5.32 37.57 47.74
CA LYS A 239 -4.07 36.87 47.50
C LYS A 239 -3.93 36.64 45.98
N GLY A 240 -2.91 37.21 45.36
CA GLY A 240 -2.50 36.87 44.00
C GLY A 240 -2.12 35.39 43.93
N LYS A 241 -2.99 34.58 43.33
CA LYS A 241 -2.80 33.15 43.12
C LYS A 241 -2.08 32.98 41.78
N ALA A 242 -0.81 32.62 41.83
CA ALA A 242 -0.12 32.00 40.72
C ALA A 242 -0.80 30.64 40.46
N VAL A 243 -1.63 30.59 39.44
CA VAL A 243 -2.25 29.41 38.82
C VAL A 243 -2.22 29.78 37.34
N ASP A 244 -1.46 29.13 36.48
CA ASP A 244 -1.92 27.89 35.85
C ASP A 244 -0.80 27.20 35.02
N GLU A 245 0.43 27.15 35.52
CA GLU A 245 1.47 26.27 34.93
C GLU A 245 1.71 25.01 35.78
N ASP A 246 1.39 25.05 37.07
CA ASP A 246 1.59 23.89 37.95
C ASP A 246 0.42 22.89 37.85
N GLU A 247 -0.74 23.30 37.34
CA GLU A 247 -1.90 22.42 37.16
C GLU A 247 -1.77 21.56 35.89
N THR A 248 -1.21 22.13 34.82
CA THR A 248 -0.83 21.38 33.61
C THR A 248 0.35 20.43 33.87
N LEU A 249 1.36 20.85 34.65
CA LEU A 249 2.45 19.96 35.08
C LEU A 249 1.99 18.86 36.05
N LYS A 250 1.05 19.16 36.96
CA LYS A 250 0.44 18.14 37.84
C LYS A 250 -0.38 17.13 37.06
N ARG A 251 -1.18 17.58 36.07
CA ARG A 251 -1.98 16.68 35.24
C ARG A 251 -1.09 15.78 34.37
N ALA A 252 0.02 16.31 33.85
CA ALA A 252 1.01 15.50 33.12
C ALA A 252 1.73 14.47 34.02
N ARG A 253 2.08 14.86 35.26
CA ARG A 253 2.63 13.92 36.25
C ARG A 253 1.63 12.85 36.68
N GLU A 254 0.37 13.21 36.84
CA GLU A 254 -0.69 12.29 37.24
C GLU A 254 -1.00 11.26 36.13
N VAL A 255 -0.96 11.66 34.87
CA VAL A 255 -1.12 10.76 33.72
C VAL A 255 0.07 9.79 33.60
N MET A 256 1.30 10.21 33.93
CA MET A 256 2.45 9.31 33.93
C MET A 256 2.48 8.32 35.11
N LEU A 257 1.82 8.65 36.23
CA LEU A 257 1.78 7.79 37.42
C LEU A 257 0.70 6.69 37.35
N HIS A 258 -0.31 6.86 36.51
CA HIS A 258 -1.40 5.89 36.32
C HIS A 258 -1.25 5.02 35.06
N LEU A 259 -0.04 4.90 34.50
CA LEU A 259 0.22 3.81 33.57
C LEU A 259 0.02 2.48 34.31
N PRO A 260 -0.76 1.52 33.76
CA PRO A 260 -0.96 0.23 34.38
C PRO A 260 0.39 -0.48 34.51
N ARG A 261 0.93 -0.43 35.73
CA ARG A 261 2.14 -1.10 36.18
C ARG A 261 1.87 -2.61 36.19
N GLN A 262 2.09 -3.26 35.04
CA GLN A 262 2.18 -4.72 34.97
C GLN A 262 3.29 -5.17 35.92
N GLY A 263 2.89 -5.99 36.90
CA GLY A 263 3.68 -6.30 38.07
C GLY A 263 4.99 -7.02 37.76
N SER A 264 6.02 -6.67 38.52
CA SER A 264 7.11 -7.57 38.85
C SER A 264 7.59 -7.22 40.25
N GLY A 265 7.50 -8.18 41.15
CA GLY A 265 7.95 -8.07 42.52
C GLY A 265 9.45 -8.38 42.66
N THR A 266 10.02 -7.76 43.71
CA THR A 266 11.01 -8.33 44.64
C THR A 266 12.30 -8.97 44.09
N ILE A 267 13.44 -8.25 44.20
CA ILE A 267 14.53 -8.46 45.21
C ILE A 267 15.88 -7.85 44.76
N SER A 268 16.57 -7.24 45.73
CA SER A 268 17.97 -6.78 45.71
C SER A 268 19.00 -7.81 45.24
N GLN A 269 20.07 -7.36 44.56
CA GLN A 269 21.45 -7.28 45.09
C GLN A 269 22.48 -6.87 44.00
N LYS A 270 23.58 -6.27 44.49
CA LYS A 270 24.82 -5.80 43.85
C LYS A 270 25.40 -6.71 42.74
N GLY A 271 25.95 -6.08 41.69
CA GLY A 271 27.08 -6.63 40.90
C GLY A 271 26.97 -6.47 39.36
N GLU A 272 27.88 -5.68 38.79
CA GLU A 272 28.32 -5.52 37.37
C GLU A 272 27.32 -5.24 36.22
N PRO A 273 27.68 -4.34 35.26
CA PRO A 273 26.84 -3.99 34.12
C PRO A 273 27.08 -4.96 32.93
N VAL A 274 26.27 -6.02 32.85
CA VAL A 274 26.14 -6.83 31.62
C VAL A 274 24.85 -6.43 30.89
N PHE A 275 25.00 -6.04 29.62
CA PHE A 275 23.93 -5.59 28.73
C PHE A 275 22.88 -6.70 28.53
N LYS A 276 21.74 -6.61 29.23
CA LYS A 276 20.63 -7.58 29.14
C LYS A 276 19.51 -7.05 28.26
N VAL A 277 19.30 -7.75 27.15
CA VAL A 277 18.17 -7.61 26.23
C VAL A 277 16.87 -7.89 27.00
N PRO A 278 15.81 -7.06 26.87
CA PRO A 278 14.53 -7.29 27.55
C PRO A 278 13.90 -8.62 27.15
N LEU A 279 13.70 -9.52 28.12
CA LEU A 279 12.98 -10.78 27.92
C LEU A 279 11.49 -10.50 27.69
N LEU A 280 10.97 -11.04 26.59
CA LEU A 280 9.55 -10.97 26.23
C LEU A 280 8.68 -11.74 27.23
N PRO A 281 7.43 -11.30 27.46
CA PRO A 281 6.57 -11.85 28.50
C PRO A 281 6.22 -13.32 28.25
N SER A 282 6.60 -14.18 29.20
CA SER A 282 6.21 -15.59 29.22
C SER A 282 4.71 -15.71 29.49
N ARG A 283 3.99 -16.25 28.52
CA ARG A 283 2.56 -16.56 28.57
C ARG A 283 2.27 -17.46 29.78
N ALA A 284 1.42 -16.98 30.69
CA ALA A 284 0.98 -17.73 31.86
C ALA A 284 0.23 -19.00 31.43
N VAL A 285 0.85 -20.15 31.67
CA VAL A 285 0.24 -21.48 31.51
C VAL A 285 -0.46 -21.82 32.82
N LEU A 286 -1.78 -21.95 32.75
CA LEU A 286 -2.60 -22.56 33.81
C LEU A 286 -2.11 -24.00 34.02
N LYS A 287 -1.70 -24.30 35.26
CA LYS A 287 -1.33 -25.65 35.72
C LYS A 287 -2.55 -26.57 35.75
N PRO A 288 -2.54 -27.74 35.09
CA PRO A 288 -3.20 -28.92 35.63
C PRO A 288 -2.19 -29.74 36.44
N LYS A 289 -2.65 -30.13 37.62
CA LYS A 289 -1.96 -31.00 38.57
C LYS A 289 -2.01 -32.43 38.01
N GLY A 290 -0.86 -33.00 37.65
CA GLY A 290 -0.77 -34.40 37.20
C GLY A 290 0.68 -34.84 37.04
N GLY A 291 1.16 -35.67 37.97
CA GLY A 291 2.52 -36.18 37.99
C GLY A 291 2.79 -37.22 36.91
N GLY A 292 3.99 -37.18 36.34
CA GLY A 292 4.50 -38.20 35.43
C GLY A 292 5.97 -37.95 35.13
N LYS A 293 6.85 -38.78 35.71
CA LYS A 293 8.29 -38.80 35.45
C LYS A 293 8.55 -39.20 33.99
N GLY A 294 9.36 -38.43 33.26
CA GLY A 294 9.72 -38.77 31.87
C GLY A 294 10.95 -38.02 31.36
N LYS A 295 12.10 -38.69 31.49
CA LYS A 295 13.42 -38.56 30.84
C LYS A 295 13.61 -37.50 29.73
N VAL A 296 14.65 -36.70 29.93
CA VAL A 296 15.27 -35.72 29.02
C VAL A 296 16.04 -36.41 27.88
N ASN A 297 15.94 -35.87 26.66
CA ASN A 297 16.98 -35.94 25.62
C ASN A 297 17.20 -34.53 25.05
N PRO A 298 18.45 -34.03 24.93
CA PRO A 298 18.75 -32.71 24.39
C PRO A 298 19.22 -32.81 22.93
N ASN A 299 18.42 -32.30 21.99
CA ASN A 299 18.95 -31.79 20.73
C ASN A 299 17.92 -30.83 20.12
N VAL A 300 18.16 -29.52 20.26
CA VAL A 300 17.35 -28.47 19.63
C VAL A 300 18.30 -27.61 18.82
N GLU A 301 18.36 -27.88 17.52
CA GLU A 301 18.83 -26.92 16.53
C GLU A 301 17.87 -25.73 16.48
N ILE A 302 18.45 -24.55 16.26
CA ILE A 302 17.81 -23.26 16.33
C ILE A 302 16.94 -23.07 15.08
N ASP A 303 15.62 -23.19 15.23
CA ASP A 303 14.63 -22.87 14.20
C ASP A 303 14.42 -21.35 14.10
N VAL A 304 15.03 -20.73 13.08
CA VAL A 304 14.99 -19.30 12.77
C VAL A 304 13.73 -18.89 11.97
N PHE A 305 12.89 -19.83 11.53
CA PHE A 305 11.75 -19.53 10.66
C PHE A 305 10.42 -20.13 11.16
N GLY A 306 9.79 -19.38 12.08
CA GLY A 306 8.32 -19.29 12.20
C GLY A 306 7.58 -20.62 12.43
N ALA A 307 7.44 -21.00 13.70
CA ALA A 307 6.60 -22.09 14.15
C ALA A 307 5.14 -21.93 13.69
N VAL A 308 4.69 -22.81 12.79
CA VAL A 308 3.27 -22.97 12.44
C VAL A 308 2.66 -23.96 13.40
N GLY A 309 1.57 -23.55 14.06
CA GLY A 309 0.92 -24.26 15.17
C GLY A 309 0.64 -25.74 14.92
N HIS A 310 1.06 -26.55 15.88
CA HIS A 310 0.64 -27.94 16.06
C HIS A 310 -0.78 -27.92 16.63
N LEU A 311 -1.77 -28.32 15.82
CA LEU A 311 -3.11 -28.63 16.31
C LEU A 311 -3.27 -30.14 16.30
N ASP A 312 -3.30 -30.72 17.50
CA ASP A 312 -3.74 -32.09 17.74
C ASP A 312 -5.27 -32.14 17.68
N SER A 313 -5.79 -32.78 16.64
CA SER A 313 -7.21 -33.08 16.52
C SER A 313 -7.56 -34.28 17.40
N LYS A 314 -8.37 -34.06 18.43
CA LYS A 314 -9.01 -35.13 19.20
C LYS A 314 -10.50 -35.16 18.85
N ASP A 315 -10.90 -36.24 18.20
CA ASP A 315 -12.29 -36.57 17.89
C ASP A 315 -13.20 -36.48 19.12
N LYS A 316 -14.38 -35.88 18.96
CA LYS A 316 -15.62 -36.36 19.60
C LYS A 316 -16.89 -35.83 18.95
N ASN A 317 -17.79 -36.78 18.81
CA ASN A 317 -19.07 -36.79 18.10
C ASN A 317 -20.20 -36.10 18.90
N LYS A 318 -21.31 -35.77 18.19
CA LYS A 318 -22.73 -35.74 18.64
C LYS A 318 -23.31 -34.44 19.27
N ARG A 319 -24.22 -33.75 18.55
CA ARG A 319 -25.70 -33.61 18.79
C ARG A 319 -26.36 -32.40 18.07
N LYS A 320 -27.28 -32.71 17.15
CA LYS A 320 -28.71 -32.30 16.97
C LYS A 320 -29.23 -30.88 17.36
N ALA A 321 -29.96 -30.28 16.38
CA ALA A 321 -30.96 -29.19 16.39
C ALA A 321 -30.43 -27.76 16.70
N GLU A 322 -30.90 -26.66 16.10
CA GLU A 322 -32.23 -26.32 15.59
C GLU A 322 -32.16 -25.12 14.61
N GLU A 323 -33.22 -24.96 13.84
CA GLU A 323 -33.51 -23.95 12.82
C GLU A 323 -33.77 -22.55 13.43
N ASN A 324 -33.11 -21.50 12.91
CA ASN A 324 -33.72 -20.17 12.77
C ASN A 324 -32.91 -19.23 11.87
N ASP A 325 -33.67 -18.35 11.25
CA ASP A 325 -33.42 -17.65 10.00
C ASP A 325 -32.94 -16.19 10.20
N ALA A 326 -32.18 -15.75 9.20
CA ALA A 326 -32.02 -14.39 8.67
C ALA A 326 -31.18 -13.30 9.38
N LEU A 327 -30.14 -12.94 8.61
CA LEU A 327 -29.58 -11.60 8.37
C LEU A 327 -28.60 -11.02 9.42
N VAL A 328 -27.32 -11.35 9.24
CA VAL A 328 -26.16 -10.45 8.99
C VAL A 328 -24.90 -11.30 9.12
N GLU A 329 -24.46 -11.94 8.04
CA GLU A 329 -23.19 -12.67 7.99
C GLU A 329 -22.57 -12.52 6.60
N THR A 330 -21.43 -11.84 6.50
CA THR A 330 -20.62 -11.88 5.27
C THR A 330 -19.12 -11.97 5.53
N GLU A 331 -18.67 -12.01 6.80
CA GLU A 331 -17.23 -12.11 7.09
C GLU A 331 -16.80 -13.37 7.86
N GLU A 332 -17.69 -14.12 8.52
CA GLU A 332 -17.32 -15.36 9.22
C GLU A 332 -17.25 -16.59 8.29
N SER A 333 -17.97 -16.60 7.16
CA SER A 333 -17.99 -17.72 6.20
C SER A 333 -16.68 -17.90 5.41
N ALA A 334 -15.83 -16.87 5.33
CA ALA A 334 -14.57 -16.91 4.58
C ALA A 334 -13.53 -17.86 5.21
N CYS A 335 -13.67 -18.20 6.50
CA CYS A 335 -12.74 -19.10 7.19
C CYS A 335 -12.89 -20.57 6.74
N ASP A 336 -14.12 -21.00 6.46
CA ASP A 336 -14.44 -22.41 6.23
C ASP A 336 -13.87 -22.95 4.92
N PHE A 337 -13.92 -22.14 3.85
CA PHE A 337 -13.33 -22.52 2.57
C PHE A 337 -11.82 -22.63 2.63
N GLU A 338 -11.15 -21.70 3.35
CA GLU A 338 -9.69 -21.70 3.45
C GLU A 338 -9.19 -22.98 4.14
N GLN A 339 -9.84 -23.38 5.24
CA GLN A 339 -9.46 -24.57 5.97
C GLN A 339 -9.76 -25.86 5.19
N ALA A 340 -10.93 -25.94 4.54
CA ALA A 340 -11.30 -27.06 3.69
C ALA A 340 -10.31 -27.24 2.52
N ASN A 341 -10.01 -26.16 1.80
CA ASN A 341 -9.07 -26.16 0.68
C ASN A 341 -7.65 -26.54 1.13
N LYS A 342 -7.17 -26.02 2.27
CA LYS A 342 -5.87 -26.40 2.85
C LYS A 342 -5.79 -27.89 3.14
N VAL A 343 -6.86 -28.51 3.63
CA VAL A 343 -6.90 -29.96 3.87
C VAL A 343 -6.81 -30.74 2.56
N VAL A 344 -7.49 -30.29 1.50
CA VAL A 344 -7.38 -30.89 0.16
C VAL A 344 -5.94 -30.82 -0.36
N ILE A 345 -5.30 -29.64 -0.30
CA ILE A 345 -3.91 -29.47 -0.73
C ILE A 345 -2.98 -30.41 0.06
N LYS A 346 -3.13 -30.51 1.39
CA LYS A 346 -2.33 -31.43 2.22
C LYS A 346 -2.49 -32.88 1.78
N LYS A 347 -3.74 -33.35 1.60
CA LYS A 347 -4.02 -34.74 1.19
C LYS A 347 -3.44 -35.04 -0.20
N THR A 348 -3.61 -34.13 -1.15
CA THR A 348 -3.08 -34.26 -2.50
C THR A 348 -1.55 -34.26 -2.51
N ALA A 349 -0.89 -33.38 -1.76
CA ALA A 349 0.58 -33.35 -1.66
C ALA A 349 1.16 -34.67 -1.14
N VAL A 350 0.58 -35.26 -0.08
CA VAL A 350 1.01 -36.57 0.42
C VAL A 350 0.83 -37.66 -0.63
N LYS A 351 -0.28 -37.64 -1.38
CA LYS A 351 -0.57 -38.61 -2.43
C LYS A 351 0.47 -38.56 -3.56
N TYR A 352 0.79 -37.37 -4.06
CA TYR A 352 1.74 -37.21 -5.18
C TYR A 352 3.19 -37.49 -4.77
N LEU A 353 3.62 -37.08 -3.56
CA LEU A 353 4.94 -37.44 -3.05
C LEU A 353 5.08 -38.96 -2.87
N GLY A 354 4.04 -39.63 -2.37
CA GLY A 354 4.02 -41.09 -2.27
C GLY A 354 4.12 -41.78 -3.63
N ALA A 355 3.45 -41.24 -4.67
CA ALA A 355 3.55 -41.74 -6.04
C ALA A 355 4.95 -41.55 -6.64
N ALA A 356 5.68 -40.53 -6.20
CA ALA A 356 7.08 -40.29 -6.58
C ALA A 356 8.10 -41.11 -5.74
N GLY A 357 7.63 -42.06 -4.92
CA GLY A 357 8.50 -42.89 -4.07
C GLY A 357 8.88 -42.27 -2.72
N ILE A 358 8.41 -41.04 -2.43
CA ILE A 358 8.72 -40.33 -1.18
C ILE A 358 7.55 -40.50 -0.21
N GLY A 359 7.56 -41.64 0.48
CA GLY A 359 6.60 -41.93 1.56
C GLY A 359 6.90 -41.15 2.85
N LYS A 360 5.98 -41.20 3.82
CA LYS A 360 6.11 -40.50 5.12
C LYS A 360 7.36 -40.88 5.94
N ASN A 361 7.93 -42.05 5.67
CA ASN A 361 9.13 -42.56 6.35
C ASN A 361 10.43 -42.11 5.67
N HIS A 362 10.36 -41.45 4.51
CA HIS A 362 11.54 -40.95 3.81
C HIS A 362 12.16 -39.78 4.58
N PRO A 363 13.49 -39.70 4.76
CA PRO A 363 14.14 -38.64 5.53
C PRO A 363 13.80 -37.23 5.01
N GLU A 364 13.67 -37.09 3.69
CA GLU A 364 13.36 -35.80 3.03
C GLU A 364 11.86 -35.50 2.95
N PHE A 365 10.98 -36.41 3.37
CA PHE A 365 9.53 -36.25 3.21
C PHE A 365 9.03 -34.95 3.83
N LYS A 366 9.47 -34.65 5.05
CA LYS A 366 9.01 -33.48 5.81
C LYS A 366 9.35 -32.17 5.10
N GLU A 367 10.55 -32.11 4.52
CA GLU A 367 11.06 -30.93 3.83
C GLU A 367 10.37 -30.74 2.47
N LEU A 368 10.33 -31.78 1.64
CA LEU A 368 9.68 -31.74 0.33
C LEU A 368 8.17 -31.49 0.45
N PHE A 369 7.50 -32.12 1.42
CA PHE A 369 6.10 -31.82 1.73
C PHE A 369 5.91 -30.35 2.12
N GLY A 370 6.82 -29.79 2.91
CA GLY A 370 6.80 -28.38 3.29
C GLY A 370 6.88 -27.44 2.07
N PHE A 371 7.82 -27.69 1.16
CA PHE A 371 7.99 -26.89 -0.05
C PHE A 371 6.79 -27.01 -1.00
N VAL A 372 6.31 -28.22 -1.25
CA VAL A 372 5.14 -28.45 -2.12
C VAL A 372 3.88 -27.81 -1.51
N TYR A 373 3.62 -28.02 -0.21
CA TYR A 373 2.44 -27.47 0.46
C TYR A 373 2.45 -25.94 0.49
N ARG A 374 3.57 -25.32 0.89
CA ARG A 374 3.70 -23.86 0.95
C ARG A 374 3.67 -23.23 -0.44
N GLY A 375 4.37 -23.81 -1.41
CA GLY A 375 4.38 -23.35 -2.80
C GLY A 375 2.98 -23.37 -3.43
N THR A 376 2.29 -24.49 -3.31
CA THR A 376 0.92 -24.65 -3.83
C THR A 376 -0.05 -23.68 -3.14
N SER A 377 0.06 -23.53 -1.81
CA SER A 377 -0.77 -22.57 -1.05
C SER A 377 -0.51 -21.12 -1.46
N PHE A 378 0.75 -20.75 -1.72
CA PHE A 378 1.13 -19.41 -2.15
C PHE A 378 0.65 -19.09 -3.58
N ALA A 379 0.73 -20.05 -4.50
CA ALA A 379 0.21 -19.92 -5.85
C ALA A 379 -1.32 -19.72 -5.85
N LEU A 380 -2.01 -20.29 -4.87
CA LEU A 380 -3.48 -20.22 -4.73
C LEU A 380 -3.96 -19.15 -3.75
N ARG A 381 -3.08 -18.29 -3.23
CA ARG A 381 -3.36 -17.37 -2.12
C ARG A 381 -4.60 -16.47 -2.32
N THR A 382 -4.91 -16.09 -3.56
CA THR A 382 -6.07 -15.24 -3.88
C THR A 382 -7.37 -16.04 -3.96
N LYS A 383 -7.31 -17.31 -4.37
CA LYS A 383 -8.48 -18.16 -4.61
C LYS A 383 -8.84 -19.01 -3.39
N ILE A 384 -7.86 -19.41 -2.59
CA ILE A 384 -8.01 -20.35 -1.48
C ILE A 384 -9.01 -19.88 -0.40
N LYS A 385 -9.18 -18.56 -0.25
CA LYS A 385 -10.07 -17.92 0.73
C LYS A 385 -11.49 -17.66 0.21
N VAL A 386 -11.63 -17.52 -1.10
CA VAL A 386 -12.86 -16.98 -1.72
C VAL A 386 -13.65 -18.07 -2.45
N LEU A 387 -12.98 -19.10 -2.95
CA LEU A 387 -13.59 -20.09 -3.83
C LEU A 387 -13.31 -21.51 -3.35
N HIS A 388 -14.33 -22.37 -3.47
CA HIS A 388 -14.15 -23.81 -3.35
C HIS A 388 -13.28 -24.31 -4.51
N MET A 389 -12.19 -24.99 -4.20
CA MET A 389 -11.22 -25.40 -5.21
C MET A 389 -11.56 -26.75 -5.84
N SER A 390 -11.58 -26.81 -7.17
CA SER A 390 -11.75 -28.08 -7.86
C SER A 390 -10.54 -28.99 -7.62
N GLY A 391 -10.79 -30.26 -7.32
CA GLY A 391 -9.72 -31.23 -7.04
C GLY A 391 -8.73 -31.37 -8.20
N LYS A 392 -9.19 -31.23 -9.45
CA LYS A 392 -8.34 -31.26 -10.65
C LYS A 392 -7.30 -30.14 -10.63
N MET A 393 -7.71 -28.89 -10.37
CA MET A 393 -6.80 -27.76 -10.33
C MET A 393 -5.72 -27.92 -9.24
N VAL A 394 -6.11 -28.41 -8.07
CA VAL A 394 -5.15 -28.68 -6.97
C VAL A 394 -4.19 -29.79 -7.36
N ASN A 395 -4.68 -30.86 -7.98
CA ASN A 395 -3.85 -31.98 -8.44
C ASN A 395 -2.80 -31.53 -9.45
N ASP A 396 -3.18 -30.77 -10.47
CA ASP A 396 -2.27 -30.30 -11.53
C ASP A 396 -1.16 -29.40 -10.96
N LEU A 397 -1.52 -28.52 -10.00
CA LEU A 397 -0.57 -27.60 -9.38
C LEU A 397 0.39 -28.30 -8.41
N VAL A 398 -0.12 -29.26 -7.62
CA VAL A 398 0.71 -30.09 -6.76
C VAL A 398 1.67 -30.94 -7.58
N ASP A 399 1.21 -31.56 -8.66
CA ASP A 399 2.04 -32.34 -9.58
C ASP A 399 3.18 -31.51 -10.17
N ALA A 400 2.87 -30.29 -10.65
CA ALA A 400 3.89 -29.38 -11.15
C ALA A 400 4.94 -29.00 -10.08
N HIS A 401 4.50 -28.76 -8.84
CA HIS A 401 5.44 -28.51 -7.73
C HIS A 401 6.28 -29.74 -7.38
N VAL A 402 5.72 -30.95 -7.40
CA VAL A 402 6.47 -32.18 -7.12
C VAL A 402 7.54 -32.41 -8.18
N LYS A 403 7.20 -32.24 -9.47
CA LYS A 403 8.14 -32.36 -10.59
C LYS A 403 9.29 -31.34 -10.55
N LEU A 404 9.11 -30.20 -9.89
CA LEU A 404 10.15 -29.20 -9.73
C LEU A 404 11.25 -29.65 -8.76
N TYR A 405 10.89 -30.39 -7.70
CA TYR A 405 11.83 -30.79 -6.65
C TYR A 405 12.35 -32.22 -6.81
N ILE A 406 11.55 -33.09 -7.43
CA ILE A 406 11.91 -34.49 -7.67
C ILE A 406 12.05 -34.64 -9.18
N PRO A 407 13.28 -34.60 -9.73
CA PRO A 407 13.49 -34.88 -11.14
C PRO A 407 12.97 -36.30 -11.43
N PRO A 408 12.40 -36.54 -12.62
CA PRO A 408 12.04 -37.89 -13.03
C PRO A 408 13.30 -38.75 -12.92
N SER A 409 13.22 -39.85 -12.17
CA SER A 409 14.29 -40.84 -12.14
C SER A 409 14.52 -41.28 -13.58
N GLU A 410 15.63 -40.85 -14.19
CA GLU A 410 15.99 -41.20 -15.58
C GLU A 410 16.25 -42.70 -15.77
N GLY A 411 16.12 -43.51 -14.71
CA GLY A 411 16.27 -44.95 -14.73
C GLY A 411 14.97 -45.71 -15.03
N GLY A 412 14.84 -46.17 -16.27
CA GLY A 412 14.09 -47.39 -16.57
C GLY A 412 12.95 -47.25 -17.58
N SER A 413 13.23 -46.80 -18.81
CA SER A 413 12.45 -47.27 -19.96
C SER A 413 12.70 -48.78 -20.13
N SER A 414 11.94 -49.59 -19.41
CA SER A 414 11.81 -51.03 -19.65
C SER A 414 10.67 -51.31 -20.61
#